data_AF-A0A1J5WIX5-F1
#
_entry.id   AF-A0A1J5WIX5-F1
#
_cell.length_a   1.000
_cell.length_b   1.000
_cell.length_c   1.000
_cell.angle_alpha   90.00
_cell.angle_beta   90.00
_cell.angle_gamma   90.00
#
_symmetry.space_group_name_H-M   'P 1'
#
loop_
_entity.id
_entity.type
_entity.pdbx_description
1 polymer ?
#
loop_
_entity_poly.entity_id
_entity_poly.type
_entity_poly.pdbx_seq_one_letter_code
_entity_poly.pdbx_strand_id
1 'polypeptide(L)'
;MDLFIKRETSLEAHDATETLMAGRARALEQELRDRRGESTVHVMLGKSKEALVDGVLVLVAEDIAKAKTLLPALYLSVDDRGECFISRLRYFSRTNAHRLTHRGKAAVYQITKACLEMECHLVEFLYRDCLRLAVPSDVSEHSLSGCASVLEMTKQSLPLLLGSKSHLASFLVFSFRCIHAQYPCLQKGEKTLCAFFESNKAFLLSLVEKIHYLGKDAIRLLVSVSRIPEFAEILSTWPVELSLPPQEVIAAQIPLVVENKVKYILEHPPSYHMEWLLGKHFQAGSDYLAVDTIRFICLCVHPSEETRKTCMARWWLVRNILLTIQDSAVLSYAYLTLFYDWLFYDGIPMNIEPSYLLLEGAVVHEKDLFNKIFDFLVLLSSRFSQRVDVKTSIGKAFKHAIDSEIATNVNGFASMDSSRYRQFVSLINIEQYN
;
A
#
# COMPACT_ATOMS: atom_id res chain seq x y z
N MET A 1 -21.59 10.57 18.41
CA MET A 1 -20.40 10.16 17.64
C MET A 1 -20.73 9.05 16.65
N ASP A 2 -20.74 9.39 15.36
CA ASP A 2 -20.89 8.46 14.21
C ASP A 2 -19.54 8.19 13.53
N LEU A 3 -18.45 8.39 14.26
CA LEU A 3 -17.07 8.26 13.75
C LEU A 3 -16.60 6.82 13.72
N PHE A 4 -17.07 6.02 14.68
CA PHE A 4 -16.77 4.60 14.78
C PHE A 4 -18.03 3.77 14.57
N ILE A 5 -17.84 2.60 13.95
CA ILE A 5 -18.88 1.58 13.80
C ILE A 5 -19.26 1.12 15.20
N LYS A 6 -20.51 1.37 15.59
CA LYS A 6 -21.08 0.83 16.82
C LYS A 6 -21.49 -0.61 16.55
N ARG A 7 -20.97 -1.56 17.32
CA ARG A 7 -21.42 -2.96 17.28
C ARG A 7 -22.19 -3.27 18.55
N GLU A 8 -23.39 -3.83 18.41
CA GLU A 8 -24.31 -4.14 19.51
C GLU A 8 -23.91 -5.39 20.31
N THR A 9 -22.82 -6.07 19.96
CA THR A 9 -22.44 -7.33 20.61
C THR A 9 -21.73 -7.09 21.94
N SER A 10 -22.23 -7.74 23.00
CA SER A 10 -21.77 -7.75 24.40
C SER A 10 -20.32 -8.19 24.66
N LEU A 11 -19.54 -8.47 23.62
CA LEU A 11 -18.18 -9.00 23.69
C LEU A 11 -17.09 -7.95 23.41
N GLU A 12 -17.42 -6.81 22.80
CA GLU A 12 -16.49 -5.68 22.68
C GLU A 12 -16.82 -4.72 23.83
N ALA A 13 -15.93 -4.65 24.83
CA ALA A 13 -16.04 -3.65 25.90
C ALA A 13 -16.27 -2.28 25.25
N HIS A 14 -17.31 -1.56 25.68
CA HIS A 14 -17.51 -0.16 25.29
C HIS A 14 -16.16 0.55 25.44
N ASP A 15 -15.62 1.05 24.33
CA ASP A 15 -14.26 1.57 24.31
C ASP A 15 -14.21 2.76 25.28
N ALA A 16 -13.59 2.55 26.44
CA ALA A 16 -13.48 3.56 27.48
C ALA A 16 -12.86 4.85 26.93
N THR A 17 -12.01 4.71 25.91
CA THR A 17 -11.41 5.82 25.15
C THR A 17 -12.46 6.66 24.45
N GLU A 18 -13.37 6.03 23.69
CA GLU A 18 -14.40 6.75 22.92
C GLU A 18 -15.36 7.50 23.84
N THR A 19 -15.76 6.86 24.94
CA THR A 19 -16.65 7.46 25.94
C THR A 19 -15.97 8.64 26.64
N LEU A 20 -14.70 8.48 27.01
CA LEU A 20 -13.90 9.54 27.61
C LEU A 20 -13.75 10.74 26.67
N MET A 21 -13.44 10.49 25.39
CA MET A 21 -13.31 11.55 24.38
C MET A 21 -14.62 12.29 24.16
N ALA A 22 -15.74 11.58 24.05
CA ALA A 22 -17.06 12.20 23.94
C ALA A 22 -17.43 13.03 25.19
N GLY A 23 -16.99 12.59 26.38
CA GLY A 23 -17.08 13.38 27.61
C GLY A 23 -16.28 14.68 27.54
N ARG A 24 -15.00 14.58 27.14
CA ARG A 24 -14.08 15.73 26.96
C ARG A 24 -14.61 16.73 25.91
N ALA A 25 -15.18 16.23 24.82
CA ALA A 25 -15.79 17.04 23.77
C ALA A 25 -17.01 17.84 24.26
N ARG A 26 -17.92 17.19 25.00
CA ARG A 26 -19.10 17.85 25.58
C ARG A 26 -18.70 18.90 26.61
N ALA A 27 -17.71 18.63 27.45
CA ALA A 27 -17.19 19.60 28.41
C ALA A 27 -16.62 20.83 27.70
N LEU A 28 -15.77 20.64 26.69
CA LEU A 28 -15.18 21.72 25.90
C LEU A 28 -16.26 22.54 25.17
N GLU A 29 -17.23 21.87 24.56
CA GLU A 29 -18.32 22.55 23.86
C GLU A 29 -19.18 23.38 24.82
N GLN A 30 -19.46 22.86 26.02
CA GLN A 30 -20.20 23.59 27.04
C GLN A 30 -19.45 24.85 27.48
N GLU A 31 -18.14 24.76 27.73
CA GLU A 31 -17.33 25.91 28.13
C GLU A 31 -17.23 26.98 27.03
N LEU A 32 -17.10 26.56 25.77
CA LEU A 32 -17.14 27.47 24.63
C LEU A 32 -18.50 28.17 24.50
N ARG A 33 -19.59 27.53 24.95
CA ARG A 33 -20.93 28.13 24.99
C ARG A 33 -21.12 29.07 26.18
N ASP A 34 -20.59 28.71 27.35
CA ASP A 34 -20.74 29.51 28.56
C ASP A 34 -19.91 30.79 28.51
N ARG A 35 -18.74 30.74 27.86
CA ARG A 35 -17.84 31.89 27.67
C ARG A 35 -17.99 32.53 26.29
N ARG A 36 -19.21 32.53 25.73
CA ARG A 36 -19.55 33.19 24.46
C ARG A 36 -19.24 34.69 24.55
N GLY A 37 -18.12 35.10 23.97
CA GLY A 37 -17.62 36.48 23.99
C GLY A 37 -16.10 36.55 24.19
N GLU A 38 -15.50 35.49 24.72
CA GLU A 38 -14.06 35.36 24.81
C GLU A 38 -13.47 34.68 23.57
N SER A 39 -12.17 34.91 23.33
CA SER A 39 -11.46 34.18 22.28
C SER A 39 -11.37 32.69 22.61
N THR A 40 -11.50 31.83 21.61
CA THR A 40 -11.40 30.36 21.75
C THR A 40 -10.09 29.93 22.41
N VAL A 41 -8.98 30.61 22.10
CA VAL A 41 -7.68 30.39 22.74
C VAL A 41 -7.77 30.61 24.25
N HIS A 42 -8.37 31.71 24.69
CA HIS A 42 -8.50 32.01 26.11
C HIS A 42 -9.40 31.01 26.86
N VAL A 43 -10.41 30.47 26.19
CA VAL A 43 -11.22 29.37 26.74
C VAL A 43 -10.38 28.10 26.90
N MET A 44 -9.46 27.81 25.98
CA MET A 44 -8.63 26.60 25.99
C MET A 44 -7.42 26.68 26.92
N LEU A 45 -6.87 27.88 27.16
CA LEU A 45 -5.68 28.07 27.99
C LEU A 45 -5.85 27.50 29.40
N GLY A 46 -4.79 26.85 29.91
CA GLY A 46 -4.76 26.25 31.25
C GLY A 46 -5.49 24.91 31.37
N LYS A 47 -6.12 24.41 30.31
CA LYS A 47 -6.72 23.07 30.28
C LYS A 47 -5.69 22.00 30.01
N SER A 48 -6.00 20.77 30.44
CA SER A 48 -5.17 19.61 30.12
C SER A 48 -5.08 19.42 28.60
N LYS A 49 -3.85 19.30 28.11
CA LYS A 49 -3.50 19.02 26.70
C LYS A 49 -4.31 17.86 26.13
N GLU A 50 -4.41 16.75 26.87
CA GLU A 50 -5.15 15.57 26.41
C GLU A 50 -6.65 15.85 26.27
N ALA A 51 -7.22 16.61 27.21
CA ALA A 51 -8.64 16.96 27.19
C ALA A 51 -8.97 17.85 25.99
N LEU A 52 -8.09 18.81 25.69
CA LEU A 52 -8.20 19.69 24.52
C LEU A 52 -8.09 18.89 23.21
N VAL A 53 -7.05 18.07 23.07
CA VAL A 53 -6.85 17.26 21.85
C VAL A 53 -8.04 16.36 21.57
N ASP A 54 -8.50 15.62 22.57
CA ASP A 54 -9.65 14.72 22.41
C ASP A 54 -10.95 15.47 22.12
N GLY A 55 -11.19 16.57 22.85
CA GLY A 55 -12.39 17.38 22.67
C GLY A 55 -12.44 18.04 21.30
N VAL A 56 -11.34 18.68 20.87
CA VAL A 56 -11.24 19.30 19.55
C VAL A 56 -11.37 18.25 18.45
N LEU A 57 -10.71 17.10 18.58
CA LEU A 57 -10.78 16.06 17.56
C LEU A 57 -12.22 15.58 17.33
N VAL A 58 -12.96 15.31 18.40
CA VAL A 58 -14.36 14.88 18.29
C VAL A 58 -15.24 15.99 17.71
N LEU A 59 -15.11 17.22 18.20
CA LEU A 59 -15.93 18.35 17.74
C LEU A 59 -15.70 18.66 16.26
N VAL A 60 -14.45 18.61 15.79
CA VAL A 60 -14.11 18.84 14.39
C VAL A 60 -14.55 17.66 13.52
N ALA A 61 -14.45 16.44 14.02
CA ALA A 61 -14.87 15.26 13.27
C ALA A 61 -16.41 15.16 13.16
N GLU A 62 -17.16 15.70 14.13
CA GLU A 62 -18.61 15.84 14.05
C GLU A 62 -19.04 16.98 13.12
N ASP A 63 -18.34 18.11 13.15
CA ASP A 63 -18.57 19.27 12.29
C ASP A 63 -17.24 19.89 11.82
N ILE A 64 -16.89 19.58 10.56
CA ILE A 64 -15.62 20.01 9.96
C ILE A 64 -15.50 21.54 9.85
N ALA A 65 -16.61 22.28 9.84
CA ALA A 65 -16.56 23.74 9.80
C ALA A 65 -15.86 24.30 11.05
N LYS A 66 -15.92 23.58 12.18
CA LYS A 66 -15.23 23.94 13.42
C LYS A 66 -13.71 23.81 13.32
N ALA A 67 -13.15 23.13 12.31
CA ALA A 67 -11.71 23.02 12.11
C ALA A 67 -11.03 24.39 12.02
N LYS A 68 -11.66 25.33 11.31
CA LYS A 68 -11.13 26.68 11.05
C LYS A 68 -10.93 27.52 12.32
N THR A 69 -11.69 27.23 13.38
CA THR A 69 -11.61 27.96 14.65
C THR A 69 -10.89 27.15 15.72
N LEU A 70 -11.20 25.85 15.84
CA LEU A 70 -10.69 25.00 16.91
C LEU A 70 -9.25 24.55 16.68
N LEU A 71 -8.82 24.25 15.44
CA LEU A 71 -7.45 23.80 15.19
C LEU A 71 -6.42 24.92 15.43
N PRO A 72 -6.60 26.16 14.92
CA PRO A 72 -5.69 27.25 15.26
C PRO A 72 -5.70 27.57 16.75
N ALA A 73 -6.86 27.53 17.40
CA ALA A 73 -6.95 27.77 18.83
C ALA A 73 -6.19 26.69 19.63
N LEU A 74 -6.33 25.42 19.25
CA LEU A 74 -5.59 24.32 19.85
C LEU A 74 -4.08 24.49 19.65
N TYR A 75 -3.66 24.80 18.41
CA TYR A 75 -2.25 25.01 18.05
C TYR A 75 -1.60 26.13 18.87
N LEU A 76 -2.35 27.20 19.18
CA LEU A 76 -1.87 28.31 20.01
C LEU A 76 -1.95 28.03 21.52
N SER A 77 -2.85 27.13 21.93
CA SER A 77 -3.06 26.81 23.35
C SER A 77 -2.14 25.70 23.85
N VAL A 78 -1.58 24.92 22.93
CA VAL A 78 -0.70 23.78 23.21
C VAL A 78 0.64 24.03 22.55
N ASP A 79 1.69 24.21 23.35
CA ASP A 79 3.06 24.47 22.88
C ASP A 79 3.76 23.19 22.39
N ASP A 80 3.18 22.54 21.36
CA ASP A 80 3.73 21.34 20.73
C ASP A 80 3.61 21.33 19.21
N ARG A 81 3.24 22.47 18.62
CA ARG A 81 3.04 22.62 17.16
C ARG A 81 2.09 21.58 16.56
N GLY A 82 1.09 21.12 17.33
CA GLY A 82 0.08 20.16 16.89
C GLY A 82 0.51 18.69 16.97
N GLU A 83 1.71 18.38 17.47
CA GLU A 83 2.25 17.01 17.49
C GLU A 83 1.32 16.00 18.19
N CYS A 84 0.76 16.33 19.36
CA CYS A 84 -0.14 15.41 20.04
C CYS A 84 -1.48 15.27 19.35
N PHE A 85 -1.97 16.32 18.70
CA PHE A 85 -3.19 16.23 17.89
C PHE A 85 -2.98 15.28 16.70
N ILE A 86 -1.87 15.46 15.98
CA ILE A 86 -1.48 14.58 14.87
C ILE A 86 -1.29 13.15 15.38
N SER A 87 -0.56 12.94 16.47
CA SER A 87 -0.31 11.60 17.04
C SER A 87 -1.60 10.90 17.44
N ARG A 88 -2.56 11.63 18.03
CA ARG A 88 -3.87 11.08 18.39
C ARG A 88 -4.69 10.71 17.14
N LEU A 89 -4.69 11.54 16.12
CA LEU A 89 -5.39 11.24 14.86
C LEU A 89 -4.76 10.05 14.13
N ARG A 90 -3.42 9.94 14.14
CA ARG A 90 -2.68 8.81 13.60
C ARG A 90 -3.02 7.50 14.33
N TYR A 91 -3.22 7.53 15.65
CA TYR A 91 -3.68 6.34 16.37
C TYR A 91 -5.01 5.82 15.81
N PHE A 92 -5.96 6.70 15.48
CA PHE A 92 -7.23 6.29 14.90
C PHE A 92 -7.12 5.84 13.44
N SER A 93 -6.35 6.54 12.61
CA SER A 93 -6.15 6.17 11.20
C SER A 93 -5.33 4.89 11.02
N ARG A 94 -4.56 4.48 12.05
CA ARG A 94 -3.72 3.27 12.04
C ARG A 94 -4.36 2.11 12.79
N THR A 95 -4.54 2.24 14.10
CA THR A 95 -4.94 1.14 15.00
C THR A 95 -6.44 0.87 14.88
N ASN A 96 -7.24 1.92 14.78
CA ASN A 96 -8.71 1.81 14.78
C ASN A 96 -9.32 2.03 13.38
N ALA A 97 -8.52 1.97 12.32
CA ALA A 97 -8.94 2.24 10.95
C ALA A 97 -10.13 1.37 10.50
N HIS A 98 -10.12 0.10 10.92
CA HIS A 98 -11.16 -0.88 10.63
C HIS A 98 -12.50 -0.60 11.35
N ARG A 99 -12.48 0.26 12.38
CA ARG A 99 -13.65 0.71 13.13
C ARG A 99 -14.17 2.04 12.60
N LEU A 100 -13.44 2.76 11.77
CA LEU A 100 -13.92 4.04 11.24
C LEU A 100 -15.08 3.82 10.28
N THR A 101 -16.16 4.57 10.47
CA THR A 101 -17.24 4.67 9.49
C THR A 101 -16.76 5.40 8.23
N HIS A 102 -17.54 5.38 7.15
CA HIS A 102 -17.23 6.19 5.96
C HIS A 102 -17.13 7.69 6.31
N ARG A 103 -18.01 8.19 7.19
CA ARG A 103 -17.94 9.55 7.73
C ARG A 103 -16.68 9.77 8.57
N GLY A 104 -16.29 8.80 9.40
CA GLY A 104 -15.06 8.86 10.18
C GLY A 104 -13.82 8.98 9.30
N LYS A 105 -13.72 8.17 8.24
CA LYS A 105 -12.62 8.28 7.27
C LYS A 105 -12.62 9.63 6.55
N ALA A 106 -13.79 10.12 6.11
CA ALA A 106 -13.93 11.43 5.50
C ALA A 106 -13.45 12.56 6.44
N ALA A 107 -13.80 12.49 7.72
CA ALA A 107 -13.32 13.43 8.73
C ALA A 107 -11.80 13.39 8.87
N VAL A 108 -11.18 12.20 8.89
CA VAL A 108 -9.71 12.08 8.91
C VAL A 108 -9.07 12.79 7.71
N TYR A 109 -9.58 12.60 6.50
CA TYR A 109 -9.03 13.29 5.31
C TYR A 109 -9.16 14.81 5.41
N GLN A 110 -10.33 15.31 5.80
CA GLN A 110 -10.57 16.75 5.89
C GLN A 110 -9.77 17.41 7.02
N ILE A 111 -9.61 16.74 8.16
CA ILE A 111 -8.77 17.23 9.25
C ILE A 111 -7.30 17.24 8.82
N THR A 112 -6.84 16.19 8.12
CA THR A 112 -5.46 16.12 7.60
C THR A 112 -5.18 17.26 6.63
N LYS A 113 -6.13 17.56 5.74
CA LYS A 113 -6.07 18.71 4.83
C LYS A 113 -5.90 20.03 5.59
N ALA A 114 -6.72 20.27 6.61
CA ALA A 114 -6.59 21.47 7.45
C ALA A 114 -5.26 21.54 8.20
N CYS A 115 -4.74 20.40 8.69
CA CYS A 115 -3.43 20.35 9.34
C CYS A 115 -2.27 20.61 8.37
N LEU A 116 -2.40 20.24 7.10
CA LEU A 116 -1.40 20.53 6.07
C LEU A 116 -1.36 22.02 5.75
N GLU A 117 -2.53 22.67 5.64
CA GLU A 117 -2.64 24.13 5.46
C GLU A 117 -2.00 24.92 6.61
N MET A 118 -2.04 24.36 7.82
CA MET A 118 -1.43 24.93 9.02
C MET A 118 0.04 24.53 9.22
N GLU A 119 0.59 23.68 8.36
CA GLU A 119 1.95 23.12 8.49
C GLU A 119 2.23 22.51 9.88
N CYS A 120 1.26 21.78 10.44
CA CYS A 120 1.43 21.10 11.73
C CYS A 120 2.65 20.16 11.72
N HIS A 121 3.35 20.05 12.86
CA HIS A 121 4.50 19.15 12.97
C HIS A 121 4.08 17.69 12.75
N LEU A 122 4.86 16.93 11.97
CA LEU A 122 4.64 15.52 11.63
C LEU A 122 3.40 15.24 10.76
N VAL A 123 2.78 16.26 10.16
CA VAL A 123 1.57 16.10 9.33
C VAL A 123 1.82 15.22 8.10
N GLU A 124 3.03 15.18 7.58
CA GLU A 124 3.43 14.34 6.45
C GLU A 124 3.24 12.84 6.75
N PHE A 125 3.45 12.43 8.00
CA PHE A 125 3.22 11.04 8.40
C PHE A 125 1.72 10.71 8.47
N LEU A 126 0.89 11.69 8.86
CA LEU A 126 -0.56 11.53 8.81
C LEU A 126 -1.07 11.49 7.36
N TYR A 127 -0.48 12.30 6.46
CA TYR A 127 -0.74 12.22 5.03
C TYR A 127 -0.42 10.81 4.48
N ARG A 128 0.71 10.21 4.88
CA ARG A 128 1.03 8.82 4.53
C ARG A 128 -0.01 7.84 5.08
N ASP A 129 -0.50 8.05 6.30
CA ASP A 129 -1.56 7.21 6.87
C ASP A 129 -2.88 7.37 6.08
N CYS A 130 -3.18 8.57 5.54
CA CYS A 130 -4.32 8.78 4.63
C CYS A 130 -4.18 8.02 3.31
N LEU A 131 -2.98 7.98 2.72
CA LEU A 131 -2.72 7.16 1.52
C LEU A 131 -3.04 5.68 1.77
N ARG A 132 -2.69 5.16 2.96
CA ARG A 132 -2.96 3.77 3.37
C ARG A 132 -4.43 3.51 3.71
N LEU A 133 -5.14 4.54 4.14
CA LEU A 133 -6.57 4.46 4.47
C LEU A 133 -7.44 4.48 3.21
N ALA A 134 -6.97 5.15 2.17
CA ALA A 134 -7.60 5.13 0.85
C ALA A 134 -7.36 3.78 0.18
N VAL A 135 -8.37 3.29 -0.54
CA VAL A 135 -8.32 1.99 -1.22
C VAL A 135 -8.35 2.28 -2.73
N PRO A 136 -7.19 2.56 -3.37
CA PRO A 136 -7.15 3.00 -4.76
C PRO A 136 -7.68 1.96 -5.76
N SER A 137 -7.77 0.70 -5.31
CA SER A 137 -8.25 -0.44 -6.09
C SER A 137 -9.76 -0.67 -6.04
N ASP A 138 -10.46 -0.01 -5.13
CA ASP A 138 -11.90 -0.13 -4.98
C ASP A 138 -12.59 1.04 -5.69
N VAL A 139 -13.38 0.71 -6.70
CA VAL A 139 -14.13 1.67 -7.54
C VAL A 139 -15.51 2.01 -6.96
N SER A 140 -15.83 1.56 -5.74
CA SER A 140 -17.04 1.99 -5.04
C SER A 140 -17.05 3.50 -4.77
N GLU A 141 -18.24 4.09 -4.73
CA GLU A 141 -18.41 5.54 -4.51
C GLU A 141 -17.69 6.04 -3.24
N HIS A 142 -17.78 5.26 -2.15
CA HIS A 142 -17.14 5.59 -0.88
C HIS A 142 -15.61 5.58 -0.96
N SER A 143 -15.03 4.59 -1.65
CA SER A 143 -13.57 4.50 -1.82
C SER A 143 -13.05 5.58 -2.76
N LEU A 144 -13.80 5.92 -3.81
CA LEU A 144 -13.48 7.02 -4.72
C LEU A 144 -13.51 8.38 -4.03
N SER A 145 -14.46 8.62 -3.12
CA SER A 145 -14.51 9.86 -2.32
C SER A 145 -13.25 10.05 -1.48
N GLY A 146 -12.75 8.97 -0.86
CA GLY A 146 -11.47 8.98 -0.16
C GLY A 146 -10.29 9.26 -1.10
N CYS A 147 -10.26 8.62 -2.27
CA CYS A 147 -9.21 8.84 -3.26
C CYS A 147 -9.21 10.27 -3.82
N ALA A 148 -10.38 10.85 -4.04
CA ALA A 148 -10.56 12.25 -4.43
C ALA A 148 -10.03 13.20 -3.35
N SER A 149 -10.31 12.90 -2.08
CA SER A 149 -9.81 13.69 -0.95
C SER A 149 -8.28 13.68 -0.89
N VAL A 150 -7.64 12.52 -1.09
CA VAL A 150 -6.17 12.39 -1.17
C VAL A 150 -5.60 13.16 -2.36
N LEU A 151 -6.22 13.07 -3.54
CA LEU A 151 -5.79 13.81 -4.72
C LEU A 151 -5.86 15.33 -4.51
N GLU A 152 -6.97 15.83 -3.98
CA GLU A 152 -7.15 17.25 -3.69
C GLU A 152 -6.13 17.76 -2.67
N MET A 153 -5.97 17.02 -1.56
CA MET A 153 -5.01 17.33 -0.50
C MET A 153 -3.58 17.39 -1.03
N THR A 154 -3.21 16.45 -1.93
CA THR A 154 -1.89 16.42 -2.57
C THR A 154 -1.68 17.60 -3.50
N LYS A 155 -2.69 17.96 -4.31
CA LYS A 155 -2.63 19.12 -5.22
C LYS A 155 -2.36 20.42 -4.45
N GLN A 156 -3.04 20.62 -3.32
CA GLN A 156 -2.90 21.82 -2.50
C GLN A 156 -1.58 21.86 -1.73
N SER A 157 -1.13 20.71 -1.23
CA SER A 157 0.07 20.61 -0.40
C SER A 157 1.33 20.22 -1.18
N LEU A 158 1.29 20.31 -2.51
CA LEU A 158 2.39 19.87 -3.38
C LEU A 158 3.74 20.50 -3.02
N PRO A 159 3.86 21.81 -2.70
CA PRO A 159 5.14 22.41 -2.32
C PRO A 159 5.77 21.73 -1.08
N LEU A 160 4.95 21.43 -0.07
CA LEU A 160 5.39 20.73 1.14
C LEU A 160 5.83 19.30 0.82
N LEU A 161 5.05 18.58 -0.01
CA LEU A 161 5.33 17.19 -0.38
C LEU A 161 6.55 17.04 -1.28
N LEU A 162 6.89 18.06 -2.09
CA LEU A 162 8.12 18.07 -2.88
C LEU A 162 9.38 18.04 -2.01
N GLY A 163 9.30 18.51 -0.77
CA GLY A 163 10.38 18.40 0.21
C GLY A 163 10.68 16.96 0.64
N SER A 164 9.75 16.02 0.42
CA SER A 164 9.91 14.62 0.80
C SER A 164 9.67 13.66 -0.37
N LYS A 165 10.78 13.15 -0.94
CA LYS A 165 10.74 12.18 -2.05
C LYS A 165 9.88 10.96 -1.74
N SER A 166 9.91 10.45 -0.50
CA SER A 166 9.13 9.27 -0.11
C SER A 166 7.62 9.53 -0.13
N HIS A 167 7.16 10.67 0.38
CA HIS A 167 5.72 10.97 0.39
C HIS A 167 5.19 11.14 -1.03
N LEU A 168 5.94 11.85 -1.87
CA LEU A 168 5.56 12.00 -3.28
C LEU A 168 5.61 10.66 -4.02
N ALA A 169 6.62 9.84 -3.79
CA ALA A 169 6.70 8.50 -4.36
C ALA A 169 5.49 7.62 -3.94
N SER A 170 5.11 7.62 -2.65
CA SER A 170 3.92 6.92 -2.17
C SER A 170 2.64 7.39 -2.88
N PHE A 171 2.51 8.70 -3.11
CA PHE A 171 1.40 9.25 -3.88
C PHE A 171 1.42 8.82 -5.35
N LEU A 172 2.58 8.81 -6.01
CA LEU A 172 2.68 8.40 -7.40
C LEU A 172 2.21 6.96 -7.59
N VAL A 173 2.63 6.04 -6.71
CA VAL A 173 2.12 4.66 -6.75
C VAL A 173 0.60 4.65 -6.55
N PHE A 174 0.09 5.34 -5.53
CA PHE A 174 -1.35 5.47 -5.29
C PHE A 174 -2.11 5.95 -6.54
N SER A 175 -1.61 7.00 -7.22
CA SER A 175 -2.22 7.53 -8.44
C SER A 175 -2.22 6.55 -9.60
N PHE A 176 -1.11 5.84 -9.85
CA PHE A 176 -1.06 4.77 -10.85
C PHE A 176 -2.08 3.67 -10.54
N ARG A 177 -2.24 3.30 -9.27
CA ARG A 177 -3.20 2.29 -8.82
C ARG A 177 -4.64 2.70 -9.08
N CYS A 178 -5.00 3.95 -8.81
CA CYS A 178 -6.32 4.47 -9.15
C CYS A 178 -6.60 4.37 -10.66
N ILE A 179 -5.64 4.76 -11.50
CA ILE A 179 -5.78 4.71 -12.96
C ILE A 179 -5.96 3.26 -13.43
N HIS A 180 -5.10 2.35 -12.97
CA HIS A 180 -5.13 0.95 -13.36
C HIS A 180 -6.46 0.28 -12.97
N ALA A 181 -6.96 0.54 -11.76
CA ALA A 181 -8.21 -0.04 -11.28
C ALA A 181 -9.46 0.49 -12.02
N GLN A 182 -9.47 1.77 -12.40
CA GLN A 182 -10.63 2.42 -13.02
C GLN A 182 -10.72 2.21 -14.53
N TYR A 183 -9.57 2.05 -15.20
CA TYR A 183 -9.51 1.97 -16.65
C TYR A 183 -10.43 0.87 -17.26
N PRO A 184 -10.51 -0.36 -16.70
CA PRO A 184 -11.45 -1.37 -17.21
C PRO A 184 -12.92 -0.97 -17.10
N CYS A 185 -13.32 -0.27 -16.05
CA CYS A 185 -14.69 0.22 -15.87
C CYS A 185 -15.04 1.32 -16.88
N LEU A 186 -14.08 2.21 -17.16
CA LEU A 186 -14.23 3.24 -18.19
C LEU A 186 -14.38 2.64 -19.59
N GLN A 187 -13.65 1.56 -19.90
CA GLN A 187 -13.82 0.83 -21.16
C GLN A 187 -15.21 0.20 -21.30
N LYS A 188 -15.89 -0.11 -20.18
CA LYS A 188 -17.28 -0.59 -20.16
C LYS A 188 -18.32 0.54 -20.21
N GLY A 189 -17.89 1.80 -20.28
CA GLY A 189 -18.77 2.97 -20.44
C GLY A 189 -19.21 3.64 -19.14
N GLU A 190 -18.55 3.38 -18.01
CA GLU A 190 -18.94 3.92 -16.70
C GLU A 190 -18.52 5.39 -16.52
N LYS A 191 -19.39 6.30 -16.97
CA LYS A 191 -19.09 7.75 -17.05
C LYS A 191 -18.90 8.45 -15.71
N THR A 192 -19.42 7.89 -14.61
CA THR A 192 -19.30 8.45 -13.26
C THR A 192 -17.85 8.53 -12.79
N LEU A 193 -16.99 7.65 -13.30
CA LEU A 193 -15.56 7.60 -12.95
C LEU A 193 -14.71 8.60 -13.75
N CYS A 194 -15.20 9.07 -14.91
CA CYS A 194 -14.40 9.83 -15.87
C CYS A 194 -13.76 11.09 -15.27
N ALA A 195 -14.53 11.86 -14.48
CA ALA A 195 -14.05 13.13 -13.95
C ALA A 195 -12.86 12.95 -13.00
N PHE A 196 -12.94 11.98 -12.08
CA PHE A 196 -11.84 11.67 -11.18
C PHE A 196 -10.65 11.07 -11.95
N PHE A 197 -10.91 10.14 -12.87
CA PHE A 197 -9.87 9.52 -13.69
C PHE A 197 -9.05 10.56 -14.46
N GLU A 198 -9.71 11.45 -15.20
CA GLU A 198 -9.03 12.49 -15.98
C GLU A 198 -8.29 13.49 -15.08
N SER A 199 -8.88 13.86 -13.94
CA SER A 199 -8.23 14.75 -12.96
C SER A 199 -6.98 14.14 -12.32
N ASN A 200 -7.00 12.84 -12.05
CA ASN A 200 -5.85 12.08 -11.52
C ASN A 200 -4.79 11.87 -12.62
N LYS A 201 -5.20 11.46 -13.83
CA LYS A 201 -4.32 11.28 -14.99
C LYS A 201 -3.57 12.57 -15.31
N ALA A 202 -4.28 13.69 -15.46
CA ALA A 202 -3.67 14.98 -15.77
C ALA A 202 -2.65 15.41 -14.70
N PHE A 203 -2.95 15.19 -13.42
CA PHE A 203 -2.03 15.54 -12.35
C PHE A 203 -0.82 14.60 -12.29
N LEU A 204 -1.01 13.30 -12.52
CA LEU A 204 0.09 12.35 -12.62
C LEU A 204 1.02 12.71 -13.80
N LEU A 205 0.44 13.10 -14.94
CA LEU A 205 1.19 13.58 -16.10
C LEU A 205 1.97 14.87 -15.80
N SER A 206 1.45 15.78 -14.97
CA SER A 206 2.22 16.96 -14.52
C SER A 206 3.41 16.61 -13.60
N LEU A 207 3.47 15.39 -13.08
CA LEU A 207 4.51 14.90 -12.18
C LEU A 207 5.43 13.86 -12.83
N VAL A 208 5.44 13.74 -14.17
CA VAL A 208 6.22 12.72 -14.89
C VAL A 208 7.69 12.74 -14.53
N GLU A 209 8.27 13.93 -14.40
CA GLU A 209 9.67 14.08 -13.97
C GLU A 209 9.96 13.49 -12.60
N LYS A 210 8.95 13.29 -11.74
CA LYS A 210 9.10 12.76 -10.37
C LYS A 210 8.92 11.25 -10.29
N ILE A 211 8.48 10.60 -11.37
CA ILE A 211 8.32 9.13 -11.44
C ILE A 211 9.64 8.41 -11.13
N HIS A 212 10.80 9.03 -11.38
CA HIS A 212 12.10 8.42 -11.04
C HIS A 212 12.30 8.18 -9.54
N TYR A 213 11.53 8.83 -8.65
CA TYR A 213 11.55 8.54 -7.21
C TYR A 213 11.08 7.11 -6.88
N LEU A 214 10.38 6.45 -7.81
CA LEU A 214 9.90 5.08 -7.65
C LEU A 214 10.99 4.03 -7.95
N GLY A 215 12.14 4.44 -8.50
CA GLY A 215 13.16 3.50 -8.94
C GLY A 215 12.63 2.49 -9.96
N LYS A 216 13.12 1.25 -9.91
CA LYS A 216 12.72 0.17 -10.83
C LYS A 216 11.22 -0.06 -10.87
N ASP A 217 10.50 0.19 -9.79
CA ASP A 217 9.05 -0.05 -9.71
C ASP A 217 8.24 0.90 -10.61
N ALA A 218 8.84 2.01 -11.07
CA ALA A 218 8.27 2.91 -12.07
C ALA A 218 7.83 2.16 -13.34
N ILE A 219 8.69 1.32 -13.89
CA ILE A 219 8.41 0.60 -15.16
C ILE A 219 7.24 -0.37 -14.95
N ARG A 220 7.17 -1.08 -13.81
CA ARG A 220 6.04 -1.96 -13.48
C ARG A 220 4.71 -1.21 -13.48
N LEU A 221 4.69 -0.05 -12.85
CA LEU A 221 3.50 0.79 -12.75
C LEU A 221 3.13 1.39 -14.10
N LEU A 222 4.10 1.85 -14.90
CA LEU A 222 3.87 2.34 -16.26
C LEU A 222 3.32 1.23 -17.18
N VAL A 223 3.86 0.01 -17.09
CA VAL A 223 3.35 -1.16 -17.81
C VAL A 223 1.88 -1.40 -17.47
N SER A 224 1.50 -1.26 -16.19
CA SER A 224 0.12 -1.47 -15.73
C SER A 224 -0.89 -0.49 -16.34
N VAL A 225 -0.44 0.69 -16.76
CA VAL A 225 -1.29 1.74 -17.38
C VAL A 225 -0.95 2.01 -18.85
N SER A 226 -0.09 1.19 -19.46
CA SER A 226 0.42 1.38 -20.83
C SER A 226 -0.63 1.30 -21.95
N ARG A 227 -1.87 0.90 -21.64
CA ARG A 227 -2.99 0.98 -22.59
C ARG A 227 -3.46 2.42 -22.84
N ILE A 228 -3.07 3.34 -21.97
CA ILE A 228 -3.30 4.78 -22.12
C ILE A 228 -2.13 5.37 -22.93
N PRO A 229 -2.37 6.02 -24.07
CA PRO A 229 -1.31 6.46 -24.99
C PRO A 229 -0.21 7.29 -24.34
N GLU A 230 -0.57 8.22 -23.46
CA GLU A 230 0.37 9.12 -22.78
C GLU A 230 1.38 8.32 -21.93
N PHE A 231 0.92 7.29 -21.21
CA PHE A 231 1.82 6.44 -20.40
C PHE A 231 2.61 5.44 -21.26
N ALA A 232 2.07 5.00 -22.40
CA ALA A 232 2.81 4.17 -23.35
C ALA A 232 4.02 4.93 -23.93
N GLU A 233 3.83 6.21 -24.27
CA GLU A 233 4.89 7.08 -24.75
C GLU A 233 5.98 7.29 -23.68
N ILE A 234 5.57 7.58 -22.44
CA ILE A 234 6.50 7.69 -21.30
C ILE A 234 7.28 6.38 -21.10
N LEU A 235 6.61 5.23 -21.09
CA LEU A 235 7.24 3.93 -20.93
C LEU A 235 8.28 3.66 -22.04
N SER A 236 7.98 4.05 -23.28
CA SER A 236 8.88 3.82 -24.42
C SER A 236 10.23 4.53 -24.28
N THR A 237 10.26 5.67 -23.59
CA THR A 237 11.45 6.51 -23.37
C THR A 237 12.08 6.33 -22.00
N TRP A 238 11.37 5.72 -21.04
CA TRP A 238 11.82 5.61 -19.65
C TRP A 238 13.17 4.88 -19.53
N PRO A 239 14.09 5.34 -18.65
CA PRO A 239 15.36 4.67 -18.43
C PRO A 239 15.15 3.29 -17.78
N VAL A 240 16.01 2.34 -18.16
CA VAL A 240 15.93 0.95 -17.70
C VAL A 240 16.77 0.73 -16.43
N GLU A 241 17.92 1.40 -16.35
CA GLU A 241 18.81 1.32 -15.19
C GLU A 241 18.28 2.25 -14.10
N LEU A 242 17.62 1.67 -13.11
CA LEU A 242 17.00 2.40 -12.01
C LEU A 242 17.43 1.82 -10.67
N SER A 243 17.45 2.66 -9.63
CA SER A 243 17.68 2.21 -8.25
C SER A 243 16.52 1.36 -7.76
N LEU A 244 16.72 0.64 -6.66
CA LEU A 244 15.62 -0.05 -5.98
C LEU A 244 14.56 0.95 -5.49
N PRO A 245 13.28 0.55 -5.46
CA PRO A 245 12.25 1.36 -4.82
C PRO A 245 12.52 1.44 -3.31
N PRO A 246 12.30 2.60 -2.67
CA PRO A 246 12.36 2.70 -1.22
C PRO A 246 11.30 1.78 -0.57
N GLN A 247 11.70 0.95 0.39
CA GLN A 247 10.78 0.00 1.07
C GLN A 247 9.60 0.72 1.73
N GLU A 248 9.80 1.91 2.27
CA GLU A 248 8.74 2.74 2.87
C GLU A 248 7.63 3.08 1.88
N VAL A 249 7.98 3.29 0.60
CA VAL A 249 7.02 3.57 -0.47
C VAL A 249 6.18 2.34 -0.76
N ILE A 250 6.80 1.16 -0.78
CA ILE A 250 6.11 -0.13 -0.98
C ILE A 250 5.20 -0.44 0.21
N ALA A 251 5.67 -0.26 1.44
CA ALA A 251 4.88 -0.49 2.66
C ALA A 251 3.67 0.44 2.76
N ALA A 252 3.78 1.67 2.25
CA ALA A 252 2.67 2.62 2.21
C ALA A 252 1.53 2.21 1.26
N GLN A 253 1.69 1.15 0.43
CA GLN A 253 0.65 0.69 -0.50
C GLN A 253 -0.34 -0.28 0.13
N ILE A 254 -0.04 -0.82 1.30
CA ILE A 254 -0.92 -1.75 2.00
C ILE A 254 -1.46 -1.12 3.29
N PRO A 255 -2.69 -1.44 3.72
CA PRO A 255 -3.19 -1.03 5.02
C PRO A 255 -2.26 -1.51 6.15
N LEU A 256 -2.08 -0.70 7.19
CA LEU A 256 -1.18 -1.05 8.30
C LEU A 256 -1.58 -2.35 9.02
N VAL A 257 -2.89 -2.62 9.12
CA VAL A 257 -3.36 -3.88 9.69
C VAL A 257 -2.89 -5.10 8.88
N VAL A 258 -2.81 -4.97 7.55
CA VAL A 258 -2.28 -6.02 6.66
C VAL A 258 -0.77 -6.14 6.83
N GLU A 259 -0.05 -5.01 6.82
CA GLU A 259 1.41 -4.98 7.05
C GLU A 259 1.79 -5.69 8.35
N ASN A 260 1.17 -5.29 9.46
CA ASN A 260 1.44 -5.86 10.78
C ASN A 260 1.08 -7.33 10.85
N LYS A 261 -0.02 -7.74 10.21
CA LYS A 261 -0.46 -9.14 10.22
C LYS A 261 0.47 -10.02 9.38
N VAL A 262 0.91 -9.55 8.22
CA VAL A 262 1.89 -10.23 7.37
C VAL A 262 3.21 -10.41 8.11
N LYS A 263 3.75 -9.33 8.70
CA LYS A 263 4.97 -9.40 9.52
C LYS A 263 4.81 -10.40 10.66
N TYR A 264 3.71 -10.31 11.41
CA TYR A 264 3.44 -11.24 12.51
C TYR A 264 3.43 -12.71 12.05
N ILE A 265 2.73 -13.04 10.95
CA ILE A 265 2.66 -14.41 10.41
C ILE A 265 4.05 -14.94 10.01
N LEU A 266 4.89 -14.08 9.44
CA LEU A 266 6.20 -14.46 8.92
C LEU A 266 7.30 -14.44 9.97
N GLU A 267 7.09 -13.75 11.10
CA GLU A 267 8.07 -13.61 12.19
C GLU A 267 7.71 -14.42 13.45
N HIS A 268 6.47 -14.89 13.58
CA HIS A 268 6.01 -15.63 14.75
C HIS A 268 5.16 -16.85 14.35
N PRO A 269 5.38 -18.02 14.96
CA PRO A 269 4.52 -19.19 14.80
C PRO A 269 3.22 -19.00 15.62
N PRO A 270 2.06 -18.69 14.98
CA PRO A 270 1.08 -19.75 14.66
C PRO A 270 0.25 -19.56 13.36
N SER A 271 -0.13 -20.67 12.72
CA SER A 271 -0.69 -20.77 11.35
C SER A 271 -2.11 -20.23 11.15
N TYR A 272 -2.96 -20.19 12.18
CA TYR A 272 -4.37 -19.77 12.04
C TYR A 272 -4.56 -18.29 11.69
N HIS A 273 -3.54 -17.46 11.88
CA HIS A 273 -3.60 -16.05 11.50
C HIS A 273 -3.61 -15.83 9.99
N MET A 274 -3.10 -16.79 9.20
CA MET A 274 -3.17 -16.73 7.75
C MET A 274 -4.62 -16.83 7.27
N GLU A 275 -5.41 -17.78 7.78
CA GLU A 275 -6.82 -17.94 7.42
C GLU A 275 -7.62 -16.69 7.76
N TRP A 276 -7.36 -16.07 8.91
CA TRP A 276 -7.97 -14.79 9.28
C TRP A 276 -7.58 -13.67 8.31
N LEU A 277 -6.30 -13.58 7.95
CA LEU A 277 -5.80 -12.55 7.03
C LEU A 277 -6.48 -12.69 5.66
N LEU A 278 -6.47 -13.91 5.10
CA LEU A 278 -7.10 -14.24 3.82
C LEU A 278 -8.60 -13.96 3.86
N GLY A 279 -9.29 -14.55 4.84
CA GLY A 279 -10.73 -14.43 4.98
C GLY A 279 -11.22 -13.02 5.26
N LYS A 280 -10.39 -12.13 5.84
CA LYS A 280 -10.81 -10.75 6.19
C LYS A 280 -10.40 -9.71 5.16
N HIS A 281 -9.21 -9.83 4.56
CA HIS A 281 -8.64 -8.79 3.72
C HIS A 281 -8.51 -9.18 2.25
N PHE A 282 -8.55 -10.47 1.93
CA PHE A 282 -8.37 -10.99 0.56
C PHE A 282 -9.65 -11.65 0.04
N GLN A 283 -10.76 -10.90 0.07
CA GLN A 283 -12.07 -11.30 -0.45
C GLN A 283 -12.30 -10.81 -1.89
N ALA A 284 -13.47 -11.10 -2.48
CA ALA A 284 -13.84 -10.59 -3.81
C ALA A 284 -13.67 -9.06 -3.89
N GLY A 285 -13.00 -8.57 -4.93
CA GLY A 285 -12.71 -7.15 -5.14
C GLY A 285 -11.40 -6.64 -4.49
N SER A 286 -10.61 -7.52 -3.85
CA SER A 286 -9.33 -7.16 -3.22
C SER A 286 -8.09 -7.63 -3.98
N ASP A 287 -8.25 -8.15 -5.19
CA ASP A 287 -7.18 -8.71 -6.05
C ASP A 287 -5.95 -7.80 -6.15
N TYR A 288 -6.21 -6.52 -6.26
CA TYR A 288 -5.22 -5.47 -6.34
C TYR A 288 -4.42 -5.26 -5.04
N LEU A 289 -5.06 -5.40 -3.88
CA LEU A 289 -4.40 -5.42 -2.58
C LEU A 289 -3.53 -6.68 -2.41
N ALA A 290 -3.96 -7.82 -2.99
CA ALA A 290 -3.14 -9.03 -3.05
C ALA A 290 -1.84 -8.77 -3.82
N VAL A 291 -1.89 -8.09 -4.97
CA VAL A 291 -0.67 -7.71 -5.72
C VAL A 291 0.28 -6.84 -4.89
N ASP A 292 -0.24 -5.81 -4.23
CA ASP A 292 0.60 -4.91 -3.41
C ASP A 292 1.19 -5.63 -2.19
N THR A 293 0.43 -6.55 -1.60
CA THR A 293 0.90 -7.39 -0.50
C THR A 293 2.00 -8.35 -0.94
N ILE A 294 1.88 -8.96 -2.13
CA ILE A 294 2.94 -9.79 -2.71
C ILE A 294 4.20 -8.97 -2.91
N ARG A 295 4.09 -7.75 -3.48
CA ARG A 295 5.23 -6.85 -3.67
C ARG A 295 5.89 -6.49 -2.33
N PHE A 296 5.09 -6.21 -1.31
CA PHE A 296 5.55 -5.95 0.05
C PHE A 296 6.29 -7.14 0.65
N ILE A 297 5.76 -8.37 0.54
CA ILE A 297 6.43 -9.58 1.06
C ILE A 297 7.80 -9.79 0.39
N CYS A 298 7.89 -9.57 -0.92
CA CYS A 298 9.15 -9.75 -1.66
C CYS A 298 10.21 -8.74 -1.25
N LEU A 299 9.84 -7.46 -1.12
CA LEU A 299 10.80 -6.37 -0.95
C LEU A 299 11.03 -5.90 0.50
N CYS A 300 10.05 -6.06 1.38
CA CYS A 300 10.04 -5.45 2.71
C CYS A 300 10.10 -6.46 3.86
N VAL A 301 10.00 -7.76 3.57
CA VAL A 301 10.07 -8.83 4.58
C VAL A 301 11.22 -9.77 4.23
N HIS A 302 12.37 -9.53 4.84
CA HIS A 302 13.57 -10.37 4.71
C HIS A 302 13.86 -11.04 6.05
N PRO A 303 13.26 -12.21 6.33
CA PRO A 303 13.39 -12.88 7.62
C PRO A 303 14.83 -13.32 7.88
N SER A 304 15.21 -13.33 9.16
CA SER A 304 16.48 -13.94 9.60
C SER A 304 16.52 -15.44 9.29
N GLU A 305 17.69 -16.05 9.30
CA GLU A 305 17.83 -17.49 9.07
C GLU A 305 17.04 -18.32 10.09
N GLU A 306 17.07 -17.93 11.37
CA GLU A 306 16.31 -18.58 12.44
C GLU A 306 14.80 -18.48 12.20
N THR A 307 14.32 -17.30 11.80
CA THR A 307 12.92 -17.07 11.44
C THR A 307 12.49 -17.96 10.27
N ARG A 308 13.33 -18.08 9.22
CA ARG A 308 13.03 -18.97 8.06
C ARG A 308 12.89 -20.44 8.45
N LYS A 309 13.63 -20.90 9.47
CA LYS A 309 13.60 -22.29 9.95
C LYS A 309 12.41 -22.60 10.85
N THR A 310 11.87 -21.60 11.54
CA THR A 310 10.89 -21.78 12.63
C THR A 310 9.50 -21.24 12.30
N CYS A 311 9.38 -20.30 11.36
CA CYS A 311 8.15 -19.61 11.02
C CYS A 311 7.61 -19.98 9.63
N MET A 312 6.45 -19.44 9.27
CA MET A 312 5.85 -19.66 7.95
C MET A 312 6.75 -19.12 6.84
N ALA A 313 6.99 -19.93 5.81
CA ALA A 313 7.77 -19.51 4.65
C ALA A 313 7.02 -18.44 3.83
N ARG A 314 7.75 -17.43 3.34
CA ARG A 314 7.18 -16.33 2.55
C ARG A 314 6.48 -16.81 1.30
N TRP A 315 7.09 -17.76 0.58
CA TRP A 315 6.52 -18.35 -0.63
C TRP A 315 5.15 -19.00 -0.38
N TRP A 316 4.96 -19.61 0.80
CA TRP A 316 3.69 -20.23 1.16
C TRP A 316 2.58 -19.18 1.36
N LEU A 317 2.90 -18.07 2.03
CA LEU A 317 1.94 -16.97 2.16
C LEU A 317 1.63 -16.32 0.81
N VAL A 318 2.67 -16.06 -0.01
CA VAL A 318 2.51 -15.54 -1.39
C VAL A 318 1.61 -16.46 -2.23
N ARG A 319 1.82 -17.78 -2.18
CA ARG A 319 0.98 -18.77 -2.85
C ARG A 319 -0.49 -18.60 -2.46
N ASN A 320 -0.78 -18.58 -1.15
CA ASN A 320 -2.15 -18.51 -0.67
C ASN A 320 -2.82 -17.18 -1.04
N ILE A 321 -2.07 -16.06 -1.07
CA ILE A 321 -2.56 -14.76 -1.56
C ILE A 321 -2.80 -14.79 -3.08
N LEU A 322 -1.94 -15.42 -3.87
CA LEU A 322 -2.15 -15.55 -5.33
C LEU A 322 -3.45 -16.29 -5.64
N LEU A 323 -3.79 -17.31 -4.86
CA LEU A 323 -5.01 -18.11 -5.05
C LEU A 323 -6.30 -17.35 -4.71
N THR A 324 -6.23 -16.19 -4.04
CA THR A 324 -7.42 -15.37 -3.78
C THR A 324 -7.77 -14.45 -4.94
N ILE A 325 -6.85 -14.25 -5.90
CA ILE A 325 -7.05 -13.33 -7.03
C ILE A 325 -8.04 -13.94 -8.03
N GLN A 326 -9.13 -13.23 -8.30
CA GLN A 326 -10.22 -13.72 -9.16
C GLN A 326 -10.11 -13.23 -10.61
N ASP A 327 -9.70 -11.98 -10.80
CA ASP A 327 -9.52 -11.37 -12.11
C ASP A 327 -8.24 -11.87 -12.78
N SER A 328 -8.37 -12.44 -13.98
CA SER A 328 -7.25 -13.04 -14.72
C SER A 328 -6.22 -12.02 -15.22
N ALA A 329 -6.64 -10.78 -15.51
CA ALA A 329 -5.73 -9.70 -15.86
C ALA A 329 -4.95 -9.25 -14.63
N VAL A 330 -5.60 -9.15 -13.47
CA VAL A 330 -4.92 -8.84 -12.21
C VAL A 330 -3.99 -9.97 -11.78
N LEU A 331 -4.36 -11.23 -11.99
CA LEU A 331 -3.48 -12.38 -11.74
C LEU A 331 -2.22 -12.35 -12.61
N SER A 332 -2.36 -11.99 -13.89
CA SER A 332 -1.22 -11.79 -14.79
C SER A 332 -0.31 -10.65 -14.29
N TYR A 333 -0.89 -9.56 -13.78
CA TYR A 333 -0.14 -8.48 -13.15
C TYR A 333 0.53 -8.89 -11.83
N ALA A 334 -0.10 -9.80 -11.07
CA ALA A 334 0.48 -10.41 -9.87
C ALA A 334 1.71 -11.24 -10.21
N TYR A 335 1.66 -12.04 -11.28
CA TYR A 335 2.83 -12.79 -11.76
C TYR A 335 3.95 -11.87 -12.24
N LEU A 336 3.63 -10.78 -12.95
CA LEU A 336 4.63 -9.77 -13.30
C LEU A 336 5.27 -9.17 -12.05
N THR A 337 4.46 -8.83 -11.04
CA THR A 337 4.92 -8.27 -9.77
C THR A 337 5.81 -9.24 -8.99
N LEU A 338 5.47 -10.52 -9.01
CA LEU A 338 6.23 -11.60 -8.38
C LEU A 338 7.60 -11.81 -9.04
N PHE A 339 7.66 -11.76 -10.37
CA PHE A 339 8.91 -11.95 -11.13
C PHE A 339 9.65 -10.65 -11.44
N TYR A 340 9.18 -9.52 -10.94
CA TYR A 340 9.68 -8.23 -11.38
C TYR A 340 11.18 -8.03 -11.10
N ASP A 341 11.64 -8.46 -9.93
CA ASP A 341 13.06 -8.34 -9.55
C ASP A 341 13.96 -9.33 -10.30
N TRP A 342 13.40 -10.32 -11.00
CA TRP A 342 14.16 -11.22 -11.88
C TRP A 342 14.55 -10.55 -13.19
N LEU A 343 13.67 -9.67 -13.70
CA LEU A 343 13.87 -8.95 -14.96
C LEU A 343 15.03 -7.96 -14.88
N PHE A 344 15.29 -7.45 -13.67
CA PHE A 344 16.30 -6.45 -13.37
C PHE A 344 17.10 -6.85 -12.13
N TYR A 345 17.64 -8.07 -12.15
CA TYR A 345 18.25 -8.67 -10.97
C TYR A 345 19.43 -7.84 -10.48
N ASP A 346 19.40 -7.50 -9.20
CA ASP A 346 20.33 -6.59 -8.52
C ASP A 346 21.32 -7.31 -7.59
N GLY A 347 21.26 -8.65 -7.56
CA GLY A 347 22.10 -9.43 -6.65
C GLY A 347 21.52 -9.59 -5.25
N ILE A 348 20.25 -9.24 -4.99
CA ILE A 348 19.57 -9.48 -3.71
C ILE A 348 18.73 -10.76 -3.79
N PRO A 349 19.21 -11.91 -3.28
CA PRO A 349 18.51 -13.18 -3.43
C PRO A 349 17.15 -13.22 -2.69
N MET A 350 17.03 -12.48 -1.58
CA MET A 350 15.80 -12.41 -0.79
C MET A 350 14.64 -11.73 -1.51
N ASN A 351 14.88 -10.92 -2.56
CA ASN A 351 13.81 -10.34 -3.36
C ASN A 351 13.15 -11.38 -4.28
N ILE A 352 13.93 -12.35 -4.76
CA ILE A 352 13.48 -13.38 -5.70
C ILE A 352 13.08 -14.70 -5.02
N GLU A 353 13.57 -14.94 -3.79
CA GLU A 353 13.32 -16.17 -3.02
C GLU A 353 11.85 -16.63 -2.97
N PRO A 354 10.84 -15.77 -2.72
CA PRO A 354 9.47 -16.24 -2.57
C PRO A 354 8.96 -16.91 -3.85
N SER A 355 9.33 -16.34 -5.00
CA SER A 355 8.94 -16.86 -6.31
C SER A 355 9.76 -18.07 -6.75
N TYR A 356 11.04 -18.13 -6.37
CA TYR A 356 11.90 -19.29 -6.64
C TYR A 356 11.37 -20.52 -5.90
N LEU A 357 11.15 -20.38 -4.58
CA LEU A 357 10.64 -21.49 -3.75
C LEU A 357 9.20 -21.86 -4.11
N LEU A 358 8.40 -20.91 -4.58
CA LEU A 358 7.08 -21.22 -5.13
C LEU A 358 7.17 -22.11 -6.37
N LEU A 359 8.10 -21.83 -7.30
CA LEU A 359 8.34 -22.69 -8.46
C LEU A 359 8.84 -24.08 -8.04
N GLU A 360 9.80 -24.14 -7.11
CA GLU A 360 10.38 -25.38 -6.58
C GLU A 360 9.35 -26.24 -5.84
N GLY A 361 8.47 -25.65 -5.03
CA GLY A 361 7.40 -26.39 -4.36
C GLY A 361 6.30 -26.83 -5.33
N ALA A 362 5.90 -25.93 -6.25
CA ALA A 362 4.80 -26.20 -7.16
C ALA A 362 5.12 -27.29 -8.19
N VAL A 363 6.37 -27.41 -8.67
CA VAL A 363 6.73 -28.44 -9.66
C VAL A 363 6.50 -29.87 -9.13
N VAL A 364 6.67 -30.06 -7.82
CA VAL A 364 6.48 -31.36 -7.15
C VAL A 364 5.01 -31.58 -6.79
N HIS A 365 4.36 -30.59 -6.18
CA HIS A 365 3.07 -30.79 -5.51
C HIS A 365 1.86 -30.24 -6.28
N GLU A 366 2.06 -29.29 -7.20
CA GLU A 366 0.99 -28.50 -7.81
C GLU A 366 1.29 -28.17 -9.28
N LYS A 367 1.40 -29.22 -10.11
CA LYS A 367 1.83 -29.12 -11.51
C LYS A 367 1.07 -28.07 -12.33
N ASP A 368 -0.23 -27.90 -12.11
CA ASP A 368 -1.03 -26.90 -12.82
C ASP A 368 -0.64 -25.47 -12.45
N LEU A 369 -0.38 -25.20 -11.16
CA LEU A 369 0.10 -23.91 -10.69
C LEU A 369 1.51 -23.66 -11.24
N PHE A 370 2.39 -24.65 -11.15
CA PHE A 370 3.73 -24.57 -11.71
C PHE A 370 3.70 -24.21 -13.20
N ASN A 371 2.91 -24.93 -14.01
CA ASN A 371 2.81 -24.69 -15.43
C ASN A 371 2.39 -23.24 -15.73
N LYS A 372 1.36 -22.73 -15.05
CA LYS A 372 0.89 -21.34 -15.25
C LYS A 372 1.96 -20.30 -14.92
N ILE A 373 2.62 -20.45 -13.76
CA ILE A 373 3.63 -19.51 -13.29
C ILE A 373 4.88 -19.58 -14.18
N PHE A 374 5.33 -20.78 -14.51
CA PHE A 374 6.51 -21.01 -15.33
C PHE A 374 6.30 -20.55 -16.79
N ASP A 375 5.14 -20.84 -17.39
CA ASP A 375 4.78 -20.34 -18.71
C ASP A 375 4.79 -18.82 -18.77
N PHE A 376 4.29 -18.16 -17.72
CA PHE A 376 4.36 -16.71 -17.60
C PHE A 376 5.79 -16.19 -17.56
N LEU A 377 6.68 -16.82 -16.79
CA LEU A 377 8.10 -16.45 -16.72
C LEU A 377 8.82 -16.62 -18.07
N VAL A 378 8.54 -17.72 -18.79
CA VAL A 378 9.07 -17.96 -20.13
C VAL A 378 8.59 -16.87 -21.11
N LEU A 379 7.31 -16.50 -21.04
CA LEU A 379 6.77 -15.40 -21.85
C LEU A 379 7.43 -14.06 -21.52
N LEU A 380 7.62 -13.73 -20.23
CA LEU A 380 8.33 -12.52 -19.82
C LEU A 380 9.75 -12.47 -20.39
N SER A 381 10.48 -13.59 -20.33
CA SER A 381 11.86 -13.67 -20.81
C SER A 381 12.04 -13.33 -22.29
N SER A 382 10.97 -13.46 -23.09
CA SER A 382 11.00 -13.25 -24.54
C SER A 382 10.23 -12.01 -24.99
N ARG A 383 9.26 -11.52 -24.20
CA ARG A 383 8.30 -10.49 -24.63
C ARG A 383 8.26 -9.25 -23.76
N PHE A 384 8.98 -9.19 -22.63
CA PHE A 384 8.88 -8.05 -21.72
C PHE A 384 9.39 -6.74 -22.34
N SER A 385 10.61 -6.73 -22.87
CA SER A 385 11.20 -5.56 -23.51
C SER A 385 12.30 -5.96 -24.47
N GLN A 386 12.37 -5.28 -25.62
CA GLN A 386 13.50 -5.40 -26.55
C GLN A 386 14.71 -4.55 -26.11
N ARG A 387 14.52 -3.62 -25.17
CA ARG A 387 15.56 -2.70 -24.70
C ARG A 387 16.48 -3.32 -23.65
N VAL A 388 16.14 -4.51 -23.14
CA VAL A 388 16.77 -5.13 -21.98
C VAL A 388 16.92 -6.62 -22.22
N ASP A 389 18.12 -7.15 -21.94
CA ASP A 389 18.33 -8.58 -21.92
C ASP A 389 17.81 -9.20 -20.61
N VAL A 390 16.48 -9.29 -20.52
CA VAL A 390 15.79 -9.90 -19.38
C VAL A 390 16.11 -11.38 -19.23
N LYS A 391 16.42 -12.08 -20.33
CA LYS A 391 16.75 -13.51 -20.30
C LYS A 391 18.05 -13.74 -19.52
N THR A 392 19.09 -12.96 -19.82
CA THR A 392 20.34 -13.01 -19.05
C THR A 392 20.13 -12.62 -17.59
N SER A 393 19.29 -11.62 -17.30
CA SER A 393 18.97 -11.24 -15.92
C SER A 393 18.28 -12.38 -15.15
N ILE A 394 17.30 -13.04 -15.77
CA ILE A 394 16.62 -14.21 -15.19
C ILE A 394 17.61 -15.35 -14.95
N GLY A 395 18.52 -15.63 -15.89
CA GLY A 395 19.57 -16.64 -15.71
C GLY A 395 20.49 -16.34 -14.52
N LYS A 396 20.90 -15.07 -14.35
CA LYS A 396 21.68 -14.61 -13.19
C LYS A 396 20.91 -14.80 -11.87
N ALA A 397 19.63 -14.44 -11.85
CA ALA A 397 18.75 -14.63 -10.69
C ALA A 397 18.66 -16.11 -10.28
N PHE A 398 18.43 -17.01 -11.25
CA PHE A 398 18.40 -18.45 -11.01
C PHE A 398 19.73 -18.97 -10.46
N LYS A 399 20.86 -18.61 -11.10
CA LYS A 399 22.18 -19.04 -10.65
C LYS A 399 22.45 -18.59 -9.21
N HIS A 400 22.23 -17.32 -8.91
CA HIS A 400 22.47 -16.81 -7.56
C HIS A 400 21.53 -17.44 -6.53
N ALA A 401 20.27 -17.73 -6.86
CA ALA A 401 19.36 -18.43 -5.96
C ALA A 401 19.82 -19.86 -5.62
N ILE A 402 20.38 -20.58 -6.60
CA ILE A 402 20.98 -21.90 -6.41
C ILE A 402 22.23 -21.81 -5.54
N ASP A 403 23.11 -20.83 -5.82
CA ASP A 403 24.38 -20.65 -5.11
C ASP A 403 24.20 -20.14 -3.67
N SER A 404 23.13 -19.39 -3.37
CA SER A 404 22.91 -18.70 -2.09
C SER A 404 22.32 -19.57 -0.96
N GLU A 405 22.26 -20.90 -1.12
CA GLU A 405 21.58 -21.82 -0.18
C GLU A 405 20.12 -21.44 0.16
N ILE A 406 19.48 -20.62 -0.67
CA ILE A 406 18.05 -20.33 -0.57
C ILE A 406 17.24 -21.56 -0.98
N ALA A 407 17.72 -22.26 -2.01
CA ALA A 407 17.21 -23.53 -2.44
C ALA A 407 17.76 -24.64 -1.54
N THR A 408 16.90 -25.27 -0.73
CA THR A 408 17.28 -26.48 0.01
C THR A 408 17.40 -27.71 -0.89
N ASN A 409 16.86 -27.65 -2.12
CA ASN A 409 16.82 -28.78 -3.03
C ASN A 409 17.12 -28.36 -4.49
N VAL A 410 18.39 -28.31 -4.85
CA VAL A 410 18.82 -28.09 -6.25
C VAL A 410 18.19 -29.12 -7.22
N ASN A 411 17.75 -30.29 -6.71
CA ASN A 411 17.03 -31.31 -7.47
C ASN A 411 15.50 -31.12 -7.50
N GLY A 412 14.94 -30.05 -6.95
CA GLY A 412 13.49 -29.80 -6.94
C GLY A 412 12.88 -29.80 -8.34
N PHE A 413 13.64 -29.29 -9.32
CA PHE A 413 13.26 -29.27 -10.74
C PHE A 413 13.55 -30.57 -11.50
N ALA A 414 14.18 -31.58 -10.88
CA ALA A 414 14.46 -32.87 -11.52
C ALA A 414 13.18 -33.67 -11.82
N SER A 415 12.06 -33.32 -11.18
CA SER A 415 10.74 -33.90 -11.41
C SER A 415 10.03 -33.36 -12.66
N MET A 416 10.61 -32.36 -13.34
CA MET A 416 10.09 -31.84 -14.61
C MET A 416 10.08 -32.92 -15.69
N ASP A 417 9.05 -32.93 -16.53
CA ASP A 417 9.10 -33.71 -17.76
C ASP A 417 10.19 -33.18 -18.71
N SER A 418 10.64 -34.04 -19.65
CA SER A 418 11.74 -33.72 -20.55
C SER A 418 11.50 -32.48 -21.42
N SER A 419 10.24 -32.12 -21.70
CA SER A 419 9.91 -30.93 -22.49
C SER A 419 10.09 -29.66 -21.65
N ARG A 420 9.53 -29.66 -20.44
CA ARG A 420 9.66 -28.57 -19.46
C ARG A 420 11.10 -28.36 -19.03
N TYR A 421 11.84 -29.44 -18.79
CA TYR A 421 13.25 -29.35 -18.45
C TYR A 421 14.07 -28.67 -19.55
N ARG A 422 13.81 -28.98 -20.83
CA ARG A 422 14.48 -28.28 -21.96
C ARG A 422 14.14 -26.79 -22.02
N GLN A 423 12.89 -26.41 -21.77
CA GLN A 423 12.50 -25.00 -21.69
C GLN A 423 13.19 -24.30 -20.52
N PHE A 424 13.26 -24.95 -19.37
CA PHE A 424 13.96 -24.46 -18.19
C PHE A 424 15.45 -24.24 -18.47
N VAL A 425 16.16 -25.24 -19.00
CA VAL A 425 17.57 -25.13 -19.38
C VAL A 425 17.80 -24.00 -20.40
N SER A 426 16.92 -23.88 -21.40
CA SER A 426 16.98 -22.79 -22.38
C SER A 426 16.78 -21.41 -21.75
N LEU A 427 15.90 -21.29 -20.76
CA LEU A 427 15.62 -20.04 -20.05
C LEU A 427 16.84 -19.57 -19.24
N ILE A 428 17.46 -20.49 -18.50
CA ILE A 428 18.54 -20.19 -17.55
C ILE A 428 19.92 -20.08 -18.21
N ASN A 429 20.08 -20.55 -19.45
CA ASN A 429 21.31 -20.45 -20.25
C ASN A 429 22.58 -20.86 -19.47
N ILE A 430 22.50 -21.96 -18.69
CA ILE A 430 23.61 -22.43 -17.83
C ILE A 430 24.87 -22.77 -18.64
N GLU A 431 24.74 -23.09 -19.94
CA GLU A 431 25.88 -23.43 -20.80
C GLU A 431 26.92 -22.30 -20.96
N GLN A 432 26.57 -21.04 -20.69
CA GLN A 432 27.51 -19.91 -20.76
C GLN A 432 28.37 -19.70 -19.50
N TYR A 433 28.18 -20.50 -18.45
CA TYR A 433 28.76 -20.25 -17.13
C TYR A 433 29.44 -21.47 -16.48
N ASN A 434 29.76 -22.50 -17.27
CA ASN A 434 30.67 -23.59 -16.92
C ASN A 434 32.08 -23.31 -17.46
#